data_AF-A0A9P5Y8B4-F1
#
_entry.id   AF-A0A9P5Y8B4-F1
#
_cell.length_a   1.000
_cell.length_b   1.000
_cell.length_c   1.000
_cell.angle_alpha   90.00
_cell.angle_beta   90.00
_cell.angle_gamma   90.00
#
_symmetry.space_group_name_H-M   'P 1'
#
loop_
_entity.id
_entity.type
_entity.pdbx_description
1 polymer ?
#
loop_
_entity_poly.entity_id
_entity_poly.type
_entity_poly.pdbx_seq_one_letter_code
_entity_poly.pdbx_strand_id
1 'polypeptide(L)'
;MSEPDYTLPLATLLRDSTHEAHELVAKSPGAIVLLSGKLGRDEYIRYLMMLWHVYDAFERALDRHATHPALEPTYNPTLLARAPALAADISHLLEVPESSWKTHPTHRQLRKSMPPPLIAYVARIEELSNSADPAPLLAHSYVRYLGDLSGGQTIRRTLGKAYELDEDVGLGLAFYSFKELRSARPAGQGEMKRIKEWFREGMNTAGNLSAAVKASVLAEANIAFDLNTALFTTISTTSFEDNVESKEIPVIIEQTQQEGTYSVSQVIAVIAAVGLAHFLLVTNGFLGKQGYQKLIALDQWFTALWSSSE
;
A
#
# COMPACT_ATOMS: atom_id res chain seq x y z
N MET A 1 -5.03 -11.46 -23.30
CA MET A 1 -3.74 -11.54 -22.59
C MET A 1 -3.01 -12.78 -23.05
N SER A 2 -1.69 -12.72 -23.23
CA SER A 2 -0.87 -13.91 -23.48
C SER A 2 -0.94 -14.85 -22.28
N GLU A 3 -0.83 -16.16 -22.53
CA GLU A 3 -0.79 -17.16 -21.47
C GLU A 3 0.43 -16.92 -20.54
N PRO A 4 0.29 -17.07 -19.21
CA PRO A 4 1.40 -16.83 -18.28
C PRO A 4 2.57 -17.80 -18.51
N ASP A 5 3.79 -17.29 -18.53
CA ASP A 5 5.01 -18.12 -18.59
C ASP A 5 5.32 -18.73 -17.22
N TYR A 6 4.81 -19.93 -16.97
CA TYR A 6 5.02 -20.65 -15.70
C TYR A 6 6.47 -21.06 -15.41
N THR A 7 7.44 -20.79 -16.32
CA THR A 7 8.87 -20.92 -16.00
C THR A 7 9.36 -19.80 -15.07
N LEU A 8 8.68 -18.66 -15.04
CA LEU A 8 9.03 -17.53 -14.18
C LEU A 8 8.74 -17.81 -12.69
N PRO A 9 9.46 -17.18 -11.76
CA PRO A 9 9.16 -17.25 -10.32
C PRO A 9 7.73 -16.76 -10.01
N LEU A 10 7.07 -17.36 -9.03
CA LEU A 10 5.68 -17.04 -8.68
C LEU A 10 5.52 -15.55 -8.28
N ALA A 11 6.49 -14.99 -7.56
CA ALA A 11 6.46 -13.57 -7.19
C ALA A 11 6.46 -12.65 -8.42
N THR A 12 7.18 -13.02 -9.48
CA THR A 12 7.22 -12.27 -10.75
C THR A 12 5.88 -12.39 -11.46
N LEU A 13 5.34 -13.60 -11.58
CA LEU A 13 4.03 -13.83 -12.21
C LEU A 13 2.91 -13.05 -11.53
N LEU A 14 2.87 -13.07 -10.20
CA LEU A 14 1.88 -12.32 -9.42
C LEU A 14 2.04 -10.82 -9.62
N ARG A 15 3.27 -10.27 -9.52
CA ARG A 15 3.52 -8.85 -9.74
C ARG A 15 3.04 -8.39 -11.12
N ASP A 16 3.39 -9.14 -12.16
CA ASP A 16 3.15 -8.73 -13.55
C ASP A 16 1.67 -8.87 -13.91
N SER A 17 1.00 -9.92 -13.45
CA SER A 17 -0.43 -10.16 -13.70
C SER A 17 -1.35 -9.23 -12.93
N THR A 18 -0.99 -8.82 -11.71
CA THR A 18 -1.86 -8.03 -10.84
C THR A 18 -1.58 -6.53 -10.88
N HIS A 19 -0.67 -6.07 -11.75
CA HIS A 19 -0.29 -4.66 -11.84
C HIS A 19 -1.49 -3.75 -12.16
N GLU A 20 -2.31 -4.13 -13.14
CA GLU A 20 -3.50 -3.37 -13.53
C GLU A 20 -4.56 -3.37 -12.41
N ALA A 21 -4.83 -4.52 -11.80
CA ALA A 21 -5.76 -4.63 -10.68
C ALA A 21 -5.34 -3.75 -9.49
N HIS A 22 -4.03 -3.71 -9.18
CA HIS A 22 -3.48 -2.82 -8.15
C HIS A 22 -3.74 -1.34 -8.48
N GLU A 23 -3.50 -0.91 -9.72
CA GLU A 23 -3.76 0.45 -10.17
C GLU A 23 -5.24 0.83 -10.08
N LEU A 24 -6.14 -0.09 -10.42
CA LEU A 24 -7.59 0.12 -10.33
C LEU A 24 -8.05 0.28 -8.88
N VAL A 25 -7.56 -0.56 -7.97
CA VAL A 25 -7.84 -0.43 -6.53
C VAL A 25 -7.42 0.94 -6.01
N ALA A 26 -6.20 1.37 -6.32
CA ALA A 26 -5.64 2.63 -5.85
C ALA A 26 -6.42 3.87 -6.35
N LYS A 27 -7.14 3.74 -7.47
CA LYS A 27 -7.97 4.79 -8.07
C LYS A 27 -9.45 4.69 -7.69
N SER A 28 -9.85 3.70 -6.90
CA SER A 28 -11.24 3.56 -6.46
C SER A 28 -11.64 4.72 -5.53
N PRO A 29 -12.89 5.23 -5.60
CA PRO A 29 -13.33 6.35 -4.75
C PRO A 29 -13.13 6.09 -3.26
N GLY A 30 -13.48 4.88 -2.79
CA GLY A 30 -13.30 4.48 -1.39
C GLY A 30 -11.83 4.48 -0.96
N ALA A 31 -10.92 3.97 -1.80
CA ALA A 31 -9.49 4.02 -1.52
C ALA A 31 -8.97 5.45 -1.50
N ILE A 32 -9.37 6.29 -2.45
CA ILE A 32 -8.97 7.71 -2.50
C ILE A 32 -9.39 8.45 -1.22
N VAL A 33 -10.66 8.31 -0.81
CA VAL A 33 -11.17 8.98 0.39
C VAL A 33 -10.45 8.49 1.65
N LEU A 34 -10.28 7.17 1.81
CA LEU A 34 -9.54 6.57 2.91
C LEU A 34 -8.09 7.09 2.97
N LEU A 35 -7.36 6.99 1.85
CA LEU A 35 -5.95 7.34 1.77
C LEU A 35 -5.70 8.85 1.87
N SER A 36 -6.71 9.68 1.59
CA SER A 36 -6.63 11.13 1.77
C SER A 36 -6.83 11.59 3.22
N GLY A 37 -7.22 10.69 4.14
CA GLY A 37 -7.54 11.03 5.52
C GLY A 37 -8.83 11.85 5.67
N LYS A 38 -9.69 11.88 4.66
CA LYS A 38 -10.97 12.62 4.68
C LYS A 38 -12.16 11.76 5.08
N LEU A 39 -11.94 10.47 5.31
CA LEU A 39 -12.98 9.56 5.77
C LEU A 39 -13.39 9.96 7.20
N GLY A 40 -14.68 9.99 7.50
CA GLY A 40 -15.15 10.27 8.87
C GLY A 40 -14.65 9.20 9.85
N ARG A 41 -14.36 9.58 11.10
CA ARG A 41 -13.84 8.67 12.14
C ARG A 41 -14.69 7.41 12.31
N ASP A 42 -16.02 7.56 12.37
CA ASP A 42 -16.94 6.41 12.52
C ASP A 42 -16.89 5.45 11.33
N GLU A 43 -16.78 5.99 10.12
CA GLU A 43 -16.68 5.18 8.90
C GLU A 43 -15.31 4.51 8.80
N TYR A 44 -14.25 5.18 9.26
CA TYR A 44 -12.93 4.55 9.40
C TYR A 44 -12.94 3.39 10.40
N ILE A 45 -13.57 3.57 11.56
CA ILE A 45 -13.75 2.50 12.56
C ILE A 45 -14.53 1.33 11.93
N ARG A 46 -15.63 1.63 11.22
CA ARG A 46 -16.41 0.61 10.50
C ARG A 46 -15.55 -0.12 9.47
N TYR A 47 -14.73 0.59 8.69
CA TYR A 47 -13.78 0.00 7.74
C TYR A 47 -12.78 -0.91 8.44
N LEU A 48 -12.16 -0.48 9.55
CA LEU A 48 -11.24 -1.33 10.33
C LEU A 48 -11.93 -2.59 10.85
N MET A 49 -13.20 -2.52 11.27
CA MET A 49 -13.96 -3.71 11.67
C MET A 49 -14.18 -4.68 10.51
N MET A 50 -14.50 -4.19 9.31
CA MET A 50 -14.61 -5.03 8.11
C MET A 50 -13.27 -5.67 7.76
N LEU A 51 -12.20 -4.88 7.85
CA LEU A 51 -10.83 -5.34 7.64
C LEU A 51 -10.46 -6.43 8.65
N TRP A 52 -10.79 -6.25 9.92
CA TRP A 52 -10.57 -7.22 10.98
C TRP A 52 -11.21 -8.57 10.65
N HIS A 53 -12.44 -8.60 10.14
CA HIS A 53 -13.10 -9.86 9.75
C HIS A 53 -12.38 -10.57 8.60
N VAL A 54 -11.84 -9.82 7.63
CA VAL A 54 -11.05 -10.40 6.52
C VAL A 54 -9.73 -10.98 7.04
N TYR A 55 -8.95 -10.21 7.83
CA TYR A 55 -7.68 -10.68 8.38
C TYR A 55 -7.86 -11.85 9.34
N ASP A 56 -8.82 -11.77 10.26
CA ASP A 56 -9.13 -12.87 11.19
C ASP A 56 -9.48 -14.16 10.43
N ALA A 57 -10.24 -14.06 9.34
CA ALA A 57 -10.59 -15.21 8.53
C ALA A 57 -9.37 -15.86 7.87
N PHE A 58 -8.54 -15.09 7.15
CA PHE A 58 -7.42 -15.70 6.42
C PHE A 58 -6.26 -16.05 7.35
N GLU A 59 -6.04 -15.32 8.44
CA GLU A 59 -5.00 -15.66 9.43
C GLU A 59 -5.34 -16.97 10.15
N ARG A 60 -6.60 -17.19 10.55
CA ARG A 60 -7.02 -18.50 11.07
C ARG A 60 -6.88 -19.61 10.04
N ALA A 61 -7.10 -19.31 8.76
CA ALA A 61 -6.90 -20.27 7.67
C ALA A 61 -5.41 -20.60 7.47
N LEU A 62 -4.52 -19.61 7.54
CA LEU A 62 -3.07 -19.80 7.50
C LEU A 62 -2.58 -20.61 8.70
N ASP A 63 -3.06 -20.30 9.92
CA ASP A 63 -2.72 -21.05 11.13
C ASP A 63 -3.11 -22.53 11.01
N ARG A 64 -4.32 -22.79 10.50
CA ARG A 64 -4.83 -24.16 10.27
C ARG A 64 -3.93 -24.95 9.30
N HIS A 65 -3.38 -24.28 8.30
CA HIS A 65 -2.60 -24.88 7.22
C HIS A 65 -1.12 -24.50 7.27
N ALA A 66 -0.61 -24.15 8.46
CA ALA A 66 0.72 -23.59 8.65
C ALA A 66 1.86 -24.50 8.17
N THR A 67 1.64 -25.81 8.10
CA THR A 67 2.61 -26.81 7.64
C THR A 67 2.41 -27.24 6.19
N HIS A 68 1.42 -26.67 5.49
CA HIS A 68 1.19 -26.98 4.08
C HIS A 68 2.38 -26.45 3.24
N PRO A 69 3.00 -27.26 2.36
CA PRO A 69 4.22 -26.87 1.65
C PRO A 69 4.13 -25.56 0.85
N ALA A 70 2.93 -25.22 0.36
CA ALA A 70 2.72 -23.98 -0.38
C ALA A 70 2.53 -22.73 0.52
N LEU A 71 2.26 -22.90 1.81
CA LEU A 71 1.95 -21.80 2.74
C LEU A 71 3.06 -21.58 3.77
N GLU A 72 3.66 -22.67 4.27
CA GLU A 72 4.73 -22.68 5.27
C GLU A 72 5.89 -21.70 4.97
N PRO A 73 6.39 -21.57 3.73
CA PRO A 73 7.54 -20.69 3.44
C PRO A 73 7.26 -19.20 3.69
N THR A 74 5.98 -18.81 3.77
CA THR A 74 5.55 -17.43 4.00
C THR A 74 4.88 -17.24 5.36
N TYR A 75 4.76 -18.30 6.15
CA TYR A 75 4.04 -18.27 7.41
C TYR A 75 4.91 -17.72 8.55
N ASN A 76 4.57 -16.51 9.01
CA ASN A 76 5.20 -15.89 10.18
C ASN A 76 4.19 -14.96 10.88
N PRO A 77 3.29 -15.49 11.74
CA PRO A 77 2.23 -14.70 12.35
C PRO A 77 2.77 -13.61 13.27
N THR A 78 3.88 -13.86 13.97
CA THR A 78 4.54 -12.84 14.83
C THR A 78 4.95 -11.59 14.05
N LEU A 79 5.29 -11.76 12.77
CA LEU A 79 5.69 -10.67 11.89
C LEU A 79 4.50 -10.06 11.14
N LEU A 80 3.64 -10.90 10.57
CA LEU A 80 2.66 -10.50 9.56
C LEU A 80 1.23 -10.35 10.09
N ALA A 81 0.81 -11.09 11.12
CA ALA A 81 -0.58 -11.07 11.56
C ALA A 81 -1.01 -9.65 11.95
N ARG A 82 -2.18 -9.25 11.48
CA ARG A 82 -2.78 -7.92 11.60
C ARG A 82 -4.08 -7.95 12.39
N ALA A 83 -4.80 -9.07 12.49
CA ALA A 83 -6.06 -9.11 13.23
C ALA A 83 -5.92 -8.65 14.70
N PRO A 84 -4.84 -9.00 15.45
CA PRO A 84 -4.63 -8.46 16.79
C PRO A 84 -4.40 -6.93 16.81
N ALA A 85 -3.62 -6.42 15.85
CA ALA A 85 -3.37 -4.98 15.75
C ALA A 85 -4.64 -4.20 15.39
N LEU A 86 -5.47 -4.75 14.50
CA LEU A 86 -6.78 -4.19 14.17
C LEU A 86 -7.72 -4.17 15.37
N ALA A 87 -7.75 -5.25 16.17
CA ALA A 87 -8.56 -5.31 17.39
C ALA A 87 -8.13 -4.22 18.39
N ALA A 88 -6.82 -4.04 18.60
CA ALA A 88 -6.28 -2.98 19.44
C ALA A 88 -6.66 -1.59 18.92
N ASP A 89 -6.50 -1.33 17.62
CA ASP A 89 -6.85 -0.05 16.98
C ASP A 89 -8.34 0.26 17.10
N ILE A 90 -9.22 -0.70 16.81
CA ILE A 90 -10.68 -0.54 16.95
C ILE A 90 -11.04 -0.23 18.40
N SER A 91 -10.45 -0.96 19.36
CA SER A 91 -10.74 -0.76 20.78
C SER A 91 -10.33 0.63 21.27
N HIS A 92 -9.15 1.11 20.83
CA HIS A 92 -8.67 2.45 21.13
C HIS A 92 -9.57 3.53 20.54
N LEU A 93 -9.93 3.42 19.25
CA LEU A 93 -10.75 4.42 18.57
C LEU A 93 -12.18 4.51 19.13
N LEU A 94 -12.71 3.40 19.65
CA LEU A 94 -13.99 3.33 20.36
C LEU A 94 -13.89 3.69 21.84
N GLU A 95 -12.68 3.85 22.38
CA GLU A 95 -12.42 4.13 23.80
C GLU A 95 -13.02 3.06 24.74
N VAL A 96 -12.90 1.79 24.35
CA VAL A 96 -13.39 0.64 25.13
C VAL A 96 -12.28 -0.40 25.34
N PRO A 97 -12.34 -1.22 26.41
CA PRO A 97 -11.43 -2.35 26.55
C PRO A 97 -11.48 -3.29 25.33
N GLU A 98 -10.33 -3.82 24.91
CA GLU A 98 -10.24 -4.74 23.77
C GLU A 98 -11.15 -5.98 23.93
N SER A 99 -11.39 -6.44 25.16
CA SER A 99 -12.33 -7.53 25.44
C SER A 99 -13.80 -7.22 25.10
N SER A 100 -14.14 -5.95 24.87
CA SER A 100 -15.53 -5.47 24.72
C SER A 100 -15.85 -4.82 23.37
N TRP A 101 -14.86 -4.55 22.51
CA TRP A 101 -15.12 -3.85 21.25
C TRP A 101 -16.11 -4.61 20.34
N LYS A 102 -16.10 -5.95 20.37
CA LYS A 102 -17.06 -6.80 19.62
C LYS A 102 -18.49 -6.71 20.14
N THR A 103 -18.71 -6.23 21.37
CA THR A 103 -20.05 -6.00 21.91
C THR A 103 -20.50 -4.54 21.76
N HIS A 104 -19.62 -3.64 21.28
CA HIS A 104 -19.97 -2.24 21.03
C HIS A 104 -21.13 -2.11 20.02
N PRO A 105 -22.07 -1.14 20.19
CA PRO A 105 -23.19 -0.94 19.28
C PRO A 105 -22.80 -0.88 17.80
N THR A 106 -21.72 -0.18 17.45
CA THR A 106 -21.19 -0.08 16.07
C THR A 106 -20.87 -1.44 15.46
N HIS A 107 -20.16 -2.32 16.19
CA HIS A 107 -19.84 -3.67 15.70
C HIS A 107 -21.08 -4.54 15.59
N ARG A 108 -22.00 -4.45 16.57
CA ARG A 108 -23.28 -5.18 16.51
C ARG A 108 -24.11 -4.75 15.30
N GLN A 109 -24.11 -3.45 14.97
CA GLN A 109 -24.78 -2.94 13.78
C GLN A 109 -24.15 -3.47 12.50
N LEU A 110 -22.82 -3.47 12.40
CA LEU A 110 -22.10 -4.08 11.27
C LEU A 110 -22.46 -5.56 11.13
N ARG A 111 -22.48 -6.33 12.24
CA ARG A 111 -22.87 -7.75 12.21
C ARG A 111 -24.33 -7.97 11.82
N LYS A 112 -25.24 -7.11 12.27
CA LYS A 112 -26.67 -7.23 11.95
C LYS A 112 -26.95 -6.98 10.47
N SER A 113 -26.15 -6.12 9.83
CA SER A 113 -26.28 -5.75 8.42
C SER A 113 -24.93 -5.77 7.73
N MET A 114 -24.34 -6.97 7.66
CA MET A 114 -23.01 -7.15 7.07
C MET A 114 -23.07 -6.89 5.55
N PRO A 115 -22.18 -6.04 4.99
CA PRO A 115 -22.19 -5.76 3.57
C PRO A 115 -21.93 -7.02 2.73
N PRO A 116 -22.63 -7.22 1.59
CA PRO A 116 -22.41 -8.36 0.71
C PRO A 116 -20.93 -8.56 0.29
N PRO A 117 -20.15 -7.51 -0.03
CA PRO A 117 -18.72 -7.69 -0.35
C PRO A 117 -17.89 -8.29 0.80
N LEU A 118 -18.18 -7.91 2.05
CA LEU A 118 -17.50 -8.49 3.21
C LEU A 118 -17.88 -9.97 3.40
N ILE A 119 -19.17 -10.30 3.26
CA ILE A 119 -19.65 -11.68 3.33
C ILE A 119 -18.96 -12.53 2.25
N ALA A 120 -18.92 -12.04 1.01
CA ALA A 120 -18.29 -12.75 -0.10
C ALA A 120 -16.79 -12.99 0.12
N TYR A 121 -16.07 -12.00 0.65
CA TYR A 121 -14.64 -12.14 0.92
C TYR A 121 -14.38 -13.19 2.01
N VAL A 122 -15.04 -13.06 3.17
CA VAL A 122 -14.87 -14.04 4.26
C VAL A 122 -15.29 -15.44 3.81
N ALA A 123 -16.39 -15.58 3.06
CA ALA A 123 -16.85 -16.87 2.55
C ALA A 123 -15.83 -17.51 1.60
N ARG A 124 -15.20 -16.74 0.70
CA ARG A 124 -14.16 -17.27 -0.20
C ARG A 124 -12.96 -17.81 0.57
N ILE A 125 -12.50 -17.09 1.59
CA ILE A 125 -11.41 -17.53 2.46
C ILE A 125 -11.78 -18.84 3.19
N GLU A 126 -13.01 -18.92 3.72
CA GLU A 126 -13.50 -20.12 4.40
C GLU A 126 -13.63 -21.31 3.43
N GLU A 127 -14.08 -21.08 2.20
CA GLU A 127 -14.13 -22.10 1.14
C GLU A 127 -12.73 -22.68 0.86
N LEU A 128 -11.74 -21.82 0.62
CA LEU A 128 -10.35 -22.23 0.38
C LEU A 128 -9.77 -23.00 1.58
N SER A 129 -10.01 -22.50 2.80
CA SER A 129 -9.57 -23.13 4.04
C SER A 129 -10.17 -24.53 4.26
N ASN A 130 -11.36 -24.78 3.74
CA ASN A 130 -12.04 -26.08 3.85
C ASN A 130 -11.86 -26.97 2.61
N SER A 131 -11.17 -26.48 1.58
CA SER A 131 -10.94 -27.22 0.33
C SER A 131 -9.86 -28.31 0.50
N ALA A 132 -9.75 -29.18 -0.50
CA ALA A 132 -8.73 -30.23 -0.52
C ALA A 132 -7.31 -29.67 -0.76
N ASP A 133 -7.19 -28.53 -1.44
CA ASP A 133 -5.91 -27.85 -1.69
C ASP A 133 -5.98 -26.39 -1.22
N PRO A 134 -5.39 -26.07 -0.04
CA PRO A 134 -5.41 -24.72 0.51
C PRO A 134 -4.34 -23.79 -0.09
N ALA A 135 -3.52 -24.24 -1.07
CA ALA A 135 -2.48 -23.42 -1.67
C ALA A 135 -2.94 -22.03 -2.16
N PRO A 136 -4.15 -21.84 -2.72
CA PRO A 136 -4.64 -20.53 -3.14
C PRO A 136 -4.76 -19.49 -2.02
N LEU A 137 -4.77 -19.89 -0.74
CA LEU A 137 -4.71 -18.95 0.39
C LEU A 137 -3.48 -18.02 0.32
N LEU A 138 -2.38 -18.48 -0.31
CA LEU A 138 -1.18 -17.67 -0.53
C LEU A 138 -1.49 -16.38 -1.30
N ALA A 139 -2.46 -16.40 -2.20
CA ALA A 139 -2.87 -15.24 -2.97
C ALA A 139 -3.42 -14.12 -2.08
N HIS A 140 -4.25 -14.46 -1.10
CA HIS A 140 -4.78 -13.48 -0.15
C HIS A 140 -3.68 -12.88 0.73
N SER A 141 -2.75 -13.70 1.21
CA SER A 141 -1.56 -13.24 1.93
C SER A 141 -0.73 -12.27 1.08
N TYR A 142 -0.53 -12.58 -0.21
CA TYR A 142 0.17 -11.71 -1.15
C TYR A 142 -0.53 -10.36 -1.31
N VAL A 143 -1.82 -10.35 -1.65
CA VAL A 143 -2.59 -9.12 -1.90
C VAL A 143 -2.64 -8.24 -0.65
N ARG A 144 -2.87 -8.83 0.53
CA ARG A 144 -3.01 -8.10 1.78
C ARG A 144 -1.65 -7.64 2.33
N TYR A 145 -0.77 -8.58 2.68
CA TYR A 145 0.47 -8.23 3.41
C TYR A 145 1.45 -7.41 2.58
N LEU A 146 1.66 -7.71 1.29
CA LEU A 146 2.57 -6.89 0.48
C LEU A 146 2.00 -5.50 0.17
N GLY A 147 0.67 -5.38 0.11
CA GLY A 147 -0.01 -4.10 0.03
C GLY A 147 0.26 -3.24 1.26
N ASP A 148 0.06 -3.81 2.44
CA ASP A 148 0.29 -3.14 3.72
C ASP A 148 1.76 -2.68 3.88
N LEU A 149 2.72 -3.50 3.44
CA LEU A 149 4.16 -3.22 3.48
C LEU A 149 4.63 -2.19 2.44
N SER A 150 3.78 -1.81 1.48
CA SER A 150 4.16 -0.89 0.39
C SER A 150 3.67 0.54 0.61
N GLY A 151 2.52 0.73 1.25
CA GLY A 151 1.97 2.05 1.56
C GLY A 151 1.84 2.39 3.05
N GLY A 152 1.98 1.40 3.95
CA GLY A 152 1.52 1.51 5.33
C GLY A 152 2.08 2.70 6.12
N GLN A 153 3.34 3.09 5.91
CA GLN A 153 3.95 4.21 6.64
C GLN A 153 3.40 5.57 6.21
N THR A 154 3.14 5.77 4.91
CA THR A 154 2.51 6.99 4.41
C THR A 154 1.06 7.08 4.88
N ILE A 155 0.36 5.95 4.86
CA ILE A 155 -1.02 5.85 5.35
C ILE A 155 -1.06 6.14 6.85
N ARG A 156 -0.20 5.51 7.65
CA ARG A 156 -0.06 5.74 9.09
C ARG A 156 0.05 7.22 9.43
N ARG A 157 0.97 7.94 8.78
CA ARG A 157 1.14 9.38 9.00
C ARG A 157 -0.09 10.20 8.58
N THR A 158 -0.74 9.83 7.49
CA THR A 158 -1.93 10.54 6.99
C THR A 158 -3.10 10.37 7.96
N LEU A 159 -3.35 9.14 8.40
CA LEU A 159 -4.45 8.83 9.33
C LEU A 159 -4.17 9.33 10.75
N GLY A 160 -2.91 9.32 11.19
CA GLY A 160 -2.51 9.89 12.48
C GLY A 160 -2.86 11.37 12.58
N LYS A 161 -2.59 12.13 11.51
CA LYS A 161 -3.00 13.55 11.43
C LYS A 161 -4.52 13.71 11.31
N ALA A 162 -5.17 12.91 10.47
CA ALA A 162 -6.60 13.04 10.20
C ALA A 162 -7.49 12.78 11.43
N TYR A 163 -7.06 11.88 12.31
CA TYR A 163 -7.83 11.46 13.50
C TYR A 163 -7.18 11.87 14.82
N GLU A 164 -6.20 12.77 14.77
CA GLU A 164 -5.51 13.32 15.95
C GLU A 164 -4.91 12.22 16.86
N LEU A 165 -4.33 11.19 16.24
CA LEU A 165 -3.72 10.06 16.95
C LEU A 165 -2.25 10.33 17.24
N ASP A 166 -1.81 9.93 18.43
CA ASP A 166 -0.41 9.99 18.83
C ASP A 166 0.40 8.93 18.06
N GLU A 167 1.24 9.38 17.11
CA GLU A 167 2.08 8.50 16.30
C GLU A 167 3.17 7.79 17.11
N ASP A 168 3.61 8.35 18.24
CA ASP A 168 4.66 7.79 19.09
C ASP A 168 4.09 6.66 19.97
N VAL A 169 2.87 6.84 20.49
CA VAL A 169 2.13 5.80 21.22
C VAL A 169 1.63 4.73 20.25
N GLY A 170 1.19 5.13 19.05
CA GLY A 170 0.85 4.24 17.95
C GLY A 170 -0.46 3.47 18.08
N LEU A 171 -1.28 3.77 19.10
CA LEU A 171 -2.63 3.22 19.25
C LEU A 171 -3.59 3.84 18.22
N GLY A 172 -4.44 3.02 17.59
CA GLY A 172 -5.27 3.43 16.45
C GLY A 172 -4.54 3.38 15.10
N LEU A 173 -3.23 3.05 15.12
CA LEU A 173 -2.35 2.96 13.96
C LEU A 173 -1.49 1.68 13.96
N ALA A 174 -1.73 0.75 14.89
CA ALA A 174 -0.94 -0.46 15.08
C ALA A 174 -0.97 -1.38 13.86
N PHE A 175 -2.09 -1.40 13.12
CA PHE A 175 -2.24 -2.15 11.88
C PHE A 175 -1.10 -1.89 10.88
N TYR A 176 -0.69 -0.62 10.75
CA TYR A 176 0.33 -0.17 9.80
C TYR A 176 1.78 -0.33 10.31
N SER A 177 1.96 -0.86 11.52
CA SER A 177 3.26 -1.05 12.15
C SER A 177 3.69 -2.51 12.09
N PHE A 178 4.87 -2.76 11.52
CA PHE A 178 5.50 -4.08 11.50
C PHE A 178 6.71 -4.10 12.41
N LYS A 179 7.10 -5.30 12.83
CA LYS A 179 8.33 -5.56 13.57
C LYS A 179 9.44 -5.96 12.62
N GLU A 180 10.69 -5.89 13.07
CA GLU A 180 11.81 -6.41 12.31
C GLU A 180 11.72 -7.93 12.09
N LEU A 181 12.26 -8.43 10.99
CA LEU A 181 12.19 -9.86 10.63
C LEU A 181 12.87 -10.76 11.68
N ARG A 182 13.87 -10.21 12.40
CA ARG A 182 14.70 -10.94 13.36
C ARG A 182 14.66 -10.35 14.78
N SER A 183 13.76 -9.41 15.07
CA SER A 183 13.66 -8.81 16.40
C SER A 183 12.26 -8.23 16.67
N ALA A 184 11.94 -7.94 17.92
CA ALA A 184 10.67 -7.31 18.28
C ALA A 184 10.63 -5.79 18.06
N ARG A 185 11.71 -5.18 17.54
CA ARG A 185 11.79 -3.73 17.32
C ARG A 185 10.88 -3.30 16.17
N PRO A 186 10.40 -2.04 16.15
CA PRO A 186 9.65 -1.50 15.02
C PRO A 186 10.49 -1.52 13.73
N ALA A 187 9.89 -1.97 12.63
CA ALA A 187 10.52 -1.98 11.32
C ALA A 187 10.53 -0.58 10.69
N GLY A 188 11.72 -0.11 10.33
CA GLY A 188 11.88 1.05 9.45
C GLY A 188 11.74 0.68 7.96
N GLN A 189 11.85 1.67 7.06
CA GLN A 189 11.67 1.47 5.62
C GLN A 189 12.62 0.42 5.01
N GLY A 190 13.87 0.36 5.47
CA GLY A 190 14.84 -0.64 5.02
C GLY A 190 14.42 -2.06 5.41
N GLU A 191 13.86 -2.22 6.60
CA GLU A 191 13.39 -3.51 7.08
C GLU A 191 12.09 -3.95 6.37
N MET A 192 11.17 -3.02 6.07
CA MET A 192 10.00 -3.31 5.24
C MET A 192 10.40 -3.90 3.88
N LYS A 193 11.48 -3.39 3.25
CA LYS A 193 12.00 -3.96 2.00
C LYS A 193 12.48 -5.39 2.19
N ARG A 194 13.18 -5.68 3.29
CA ARG A 194 13.68 -7.03 3.62
C ARG A 194 12.55 -8.01 3.91
N ILE A 195 11.49 -7.58 4.59
CA ILE A 195 10.30 -8.40 4.83
C ILE A 195 9.62 -8.75 3.50
N LYS A 196 9.44 -7.76 2.61
CA LYS A 196 8.87 -8.01 1.27
C LYS A 196 9.71 -8.99 0.47
N GLU A 197 11.03 -8.88 0.53
CA GLU A 197 11.92 -9.81 -0.16
C GLU A 197 11.83 -11.22 0.41
N TRP A 198 11.89 -11.37 1.74
CA TRP A 198 11.70 -12.66 2.40
C TRP A 198 10.37 -13.31 2.01
N PHE A 199 9.28 -12.54 1.97
CA PHE A 199 7.97 -13.05 1.56
C PHE A 199 7.95 -13.49 0.09
N ARG A 200 8.59 -12.74 -0.81
CA ARG A 200 8.71 -13.12 -2.24
C ARG A 200 9.50 -14.40 -2.44
N GLU A 201 10.59 -14.58 -1.72
CA GLU A 201 11.37 -15.82 -1.76
C GLU A 201 10.56 -17.02 -1.22
N GLY A 202 9.75 -16.81 -0.19
CA GLY A 202 8.79 -17.81 0.28
C GLY A 202 7.75 -18.17 -0.80
N MET A 203 7.17 -17.19 -1.49
CA MET A 203 6.27 -17.43 -2.63
C MET A 203 6.96 -18.18 -3.77
N ASN A 204 8.21 -17.83 -4.09
CA ASN A 204 8.98 -18.53 -5.12
C ASN A 204 9.21 -19.99 -4.73
N THR A 205 9.50 -20.26 -3.46
CA THR A 205 9.62 -21.61 -2.90
C THR A 205 8.32 -22.40 -3.08
N ALA A 206 7.17 -21.82 -2.74
CA ALA A 206 5.86 -22.43 -2.96
C ALA A 206 5.58 -22.71 -4.45
N GLY A 207 5.92 -21.76 -5.33
CA GLY A 207 5.76 -21.90 -6.77
C GLY A 207 6.60 -23.01 -7.40
N ASN A 208 7.70 -23.42 -6.77
CA ASN A 208 8.54 -24.52 -7.25
C ASN A 208 7.92 -25.91 -7.04
N LEU A 209 6.83 -26.01 -6.27
CA LEU A 209 6.13 -27.28 -6.05
C LEU A 209 5.51 -27.82 -7.34
N SER A 210 4.84 -26.96 -8.12
CA SER A 210 4.31 -27.33 -9.44
C SER A 210 3.80 -26.10 -10.21
N ALA A 211 3.66 -26.25 -11.54
CA ALA A 211 2.94 -25.26 -12.36
C ALA A 211 1.47 -25.11 -11.95
N ALA A 212 0.84 -26.17 -11.45
CA ALA A 212 -0.55 -26.13 -10.96
C ALA A 212 -0.70 -25.20 -9.75
N VAL A 213 0.24 -25.21 -8.80
CA VAL A 213 0.27 -24.26 -7.68
C VAL A 213 0.41 -22.82 -8.19
N LYS A 214 1.31 -22.57 -9.15
CA LYS A 214 1.44 -21.23 -9.74
C LYS A 214 0.13 -20.78 -10.39
N ALA A 215 -0.51 -21.66 -11.16
CA ALA A 215 -1.76 -21.35 -11.84
C ALA A 215 -2.92 -21.06 -10.87
N SER A 216 -3.08 -21.89 -9.82
CA SER A 216 -4.16 -21.71 -8.85
C SER A 216 -3.99 -20.44 -8.01
N VAL A 217 -2.77 -20.15 -7.54
CA VAL A 217 -2.46 -18.93 -6.78
C VAL A 217 -2.61 -17.68 -7.66
N LEU A 218 -2.21 -17.75 -8.93
CA LEU A 218 -2.35 -16.63 -9.87
C LEU A 218 -3.82 -16.31 -10.15
N ALA A 219 -4.64 -17.33 -10.39
CA ALA A 219 -6.07 -17.16 -10.59
C ALA A 219 -6.75 -16.57 -9.34
N GLU A 220 -6.39 -17.08 -8.16
CA GLU A 220 -6.95 -16.58 -6.90
C GLU A 220 -6.50 -15.16 -6.56
N ALA A 221 -5.32 -14.73 -7.00
CA ALA A 221 -4.85 -13.36 -6.76
C ALA A 221 -5.78 -12.33 -7.42
N ASN A 222 -6.27 -12.60 -8.63
CA ASN A 222 -7.24 -11.73 -9.28
C ASN A 222 -8.56 -11.68 -8.49
N ILE A 223 -9.05 -12.83 -8.03
CA ILE A 223 -10.25 -12.91 -7.18
C ILE A 223 -10.04 -12.11 -5.88
N ALA A 224 -8.87 -12.23 -5.26
CA ALA A 224 -8.53 -11.47 -4.06
C ALA A 224 -8.51 -9.96 -4.30
N PHE A 225 -8.02 -9.50 -5.46
CA PHE A 225 -8.09 -8.09 -5.85
C PHE A 225 -9.53 -7.62 -6.09
N ASP A 226 -10.36 -8.43 -6.75
CA ASP A 226 -11.77 -8.12 -7.01
C ASP A 226 -12.55 -7.99 -5.70
N LEU A 227 -12.37 -8.95 -4.78
CA LEU A 227 -12.97 -8.92 -3.44
C LEU A 227 -12.51 -7.70 -2.63
N ASN A 228 -11.23 -7.36 -2.71
CA ASN A 228 -10.68 -6.18 -2.07
C ASN A 228 -11.25 -4.88 -2.66
N THR A 229 -11.40 -4.81 -3.99
CA THR A 229 -12.03 -3.69 -4.68
C THR A 229 -13.49 -3.53 -4.26
N ALA A 230 -14.24 -4.63 -4.24
CA ALA A 230 -15.63 -4.65 -3.79
C ALA A 230 -15.78 -4.25 -2.32
N LEU A 231 -14.79 -4.54 -1.47
CA LEU A 231 -14.80 -4.06 -0.09
C LEU A 231 -14.71 -2.53 -0.03
N PHE A 232 -13.89 -1.89 -0.87
CA PHE A 232 -13.80 -0.43 -0.93
C PHE A 232 -15.09 0.24 -1.41
N THR A 233 -15.92 -0.43 -2.20
CA THR A 233 -17.23 0.12 -2.60
C THR A 233 -18.24 0.17 -1.44
N THR A 234 -17.94 -0.47 -0.30
CA THR A 234 -18.76 -0.40 0.90
C THR A 234 -18.49 0.84 1.75
N ILE A 235 -17.38 1.54 1.48
CA ILE A 235 -17.02 2.77 2.17
C ILE A 235 -17.97 3.88 1.72
N SER A 236 -18.69 4.44 2.68
CA SER A 236 -19.61 5.55 2.43
C SER A 236 -18.83 6.83 2.15
N THR A 237 -18.99 7.41 0.96
CA THR A 237 -18.34 8.66 0.54
C THR A 237 -19.16 9.91 0.83
N THR A 238 -20.28 9.80 1.56
CA THR A 238 -21.23 10.91 1.74
C THR A 238 -20.59 12.15 2.36
N SER A 239 -19.63 11.98 3.29
CA SER A 239 -18.86 13.09 3.86
C SER A 239 -17.89 13.78 2.87
N PHE A 240 -17.57 13.11 1.76
CA PHE A 240 -16.78 13.66 0.66
C PHE A 240 -17.67 14.43 -0.34
N GLU A 241 -18.87 13.94 -0.62
CA GLU A 241 -19.85 14.59 -1.52
C GLU A 241 -20.40 15.89 -0.91
N ASP A 242 -20.73 15.89 0.38
CA ASP A 242 -21.19 17.10 1.09
C ASP A 242 -20.12 18.22 1.10
N ASN A 243 -18.83 17.87 1.09
CA ASN A 243 -17.69 18.82 1.03
C ASN A 243 -17.39 19.32 -0.40
N VAL A 244 -17.90 18.65 -1.43
CA VAL A 244 -17.80 19.09 -2.83
C VAL A 244 -18.98 20.00 -3.17
N GLU A 245 -20.20 19.69 -2.71
CA GLU A 245 -21.37 20.55 -2.90
C GLU A 245 -21.33 21.84 -2.05
N SER A 246 -20.75 21.81 -0.84
CA SER A 246 -20.59 23.02 -0.01
C SER A 246 -19.49 23.99 -0.47
N LYS A 247 -18.87 23.73 -1.63
CA LYS A 247 -17.97 24.65 -2.35
C LYS A 247 -18.61 25.24 -3.61
N GLU A 248 -19.90 25.58 -3.58
CA GLU A 248 -20.41 26.60 -4.50
C GLU A 248 -19.93 27.98 -4.04
N ILE A 249 -18.72 28.34 -4.46
CA ILE A 249 -18.23 29.71 -4.42
C ILE A 249 -19.06 30.49 -5.44
N PRO A 250 -19.78 31.56 -5.07
CA PRO A 250 -20.46 32.39 -6.05
C PRO A 250 -19.40 32.99 -6.98
N VAL A 251 -19.44 32.58 -8.25
CA VAL A 251 -18.57 33.13 -9.29
C VAL A 251 -19.02 34.57 -9.56
N ILE A 252 -18.50 35.50 -8.77
CA ILE A 252 -18.44 36.91 -9.14
C ILE A 252 -17.22 37.04 -10.05
N ILE A 253 -17.46 37.15 -11.35
CA ILE A 253 -16.40 37.44 -12.33
C ILE A 253 -16.02 38.92 -12.15
N GLU A 254 -15.04 39.18 -11.29
CA GLU A 254 -14.30 40.43 -11.31
C GLU A 254 -13.02 40.20 -12.12
N GLN A 255 -13.02 40.66 -13.37
CA GLN A 255 -11.85 40.61 -14.23
C GLN A 255 -10.72 41.45 -13.60
N THR A 256 -9.72 40.78 -13.05
CA THR A 256 -8.41 41.38 -12.79
C THR A 256 -7.37 40.66 -13.63
N GLN A 257 -6.95 41.36 -14.67
CA GLN A 257 -5.90 40.95 -15.59
C GLN A 257 -4.54 41.22 -14.91
N GLN A 258 -3.80 40.18 -14.55
CA GLN A 258 -2.38 40.28 -14.21
C GLN A 258 -1.62 39.17 -14.93
N GLU A 259 -1.07 39.52 -16.10
CA GLU A 259 -0.06 38.71 -16.78
C GLU A 259 1.28 38.86 -16.05
N GLY A 260 1.69 37.82 -15.32
CA GLY A 260 3.05 37.72 -14.80
C GLY A 260 3.98 37.19 -15.88
N THR A 261 4.62 38.07 -16.65
CA THR A 261 5.72 37.66 -17.54
C THR A 261 6.99 37.45 -16.72
N TYR A 262 7.50 36.22 -16.66
CA TYR A 262 8.80 35.92 -16.07
C TYR A 262 9.92 36.44 -16.97
N SER A 263 10.95 37.07 -16.38
CA SER A 263 12.10 37.51 -17.17
C SER A 263 12.93 36.30 -17.61
N VAL A 264 13.48 36.36 -18.83
CA VAL A 264 14.34 35.30 -19.39
C VAL A 264 15.52 34.98 -18.44
N SER A 265 16.02 35.98 -17.71
CA SER A 265 17.08 35.80 -16.72
C SER A 265 16.65 34.95 -15.52
N GLN A 266 15.38 35.02 -15.09
CA GLN A 266 14.85 34.19 -14.00
C GLN A 266 14.71 32.73 -14.44
N VAL A 267 14.27 32.50 -15.68
CA VAL A 267 14.16 31.15 -16.25
C VAL A 267 15.55 30.52 -16.43
N ILE A 268 16.52 31.28 -16.93
CA ILE A 268 17.91 30.81 -17.08
C ILE A 268 18.53 30.48 -15.72
N ALA A 269 18.30 31.31 -14.69
CA ALA A 269 18.84 31.07 -13.35
C ALA A 269 18.30 29.78 -12.72
N VAL A 270 17.02 29.47 -12.91
CA VAL A 270 16.40 28.24 -12.41
C VAL A 270 16.95 27.01 -13.15
N ILE A 271 17.09 27.09 -14.47
CA ILE A 271 17.66 25.98 -15.26
C ILE A 271 19.12 25.72 -14.88
N ALA A 272 19.92 26.77 -14.70
CA ALA A 272 21.31 26.65 -14.26
C ALA A 272 21.43 26.02 -12.86
N ALA A 273 20.56 26.40 -11.92
CA ALA A 273 20.54 25.86 -10.57
C ALA A 273 20.16 24.37 -10.53
N VAL A 274 19.16 23.97 -11.33
CA VAL A 274 18.73 22.56 -11.44
C VAL A 274 19.80 21.72 -12.14
N GLY A 275 20.44 22.26 -13.19
CA GLY A 275 21.55 21.59 -13.87
C GLY A 275 22.76 21.35 -12.96
N LEU A 276 23.13 22.35 -12.13
CA LEU A 276 24.22 22.23 -11.17
C LEU A 276 23.90 21.21 -10.07
N ALA A 277 22.66 21.20 -9.55
CA ALA A 277 22.23 20.23 -8.55
C ALA A 277 22.23 18.80 -9.10
N HIS A 278 21.75 18.59 -10.34
CA HIS A 278 21.78 17.29 -11.00
C HIS A 278 23.22 16.81 -11.26
N PHE A 279 24.12 17.70 -11.71
CA PHE A 279 25.53 17.38 -11.91
C PHE A 279 26.22 16.95 -10.61
N LEU A 280 25.98 17.66 -9.50
CA LEU A 280 26.56 17.33 -8.20
C LEU A 280 26.04 15.99 -7.64
N LEU A 281 24.75 15.70 -7.81
CA LEU A 281 24.12 14.49 -7.28
C LEU A 281 24.43 13.23 -8.11
N VAL A 282 24.49 13.34 -9.43
CA VAL A 282 24.68 12.19 -10.32
C VAL A 282 26.16 11.86 -10.54
N THR A 283 27.06 12.86 -10.49
CA THR A 283 28.50 12.63 -10.78
C THR A 283 29.40 12.55 -9.55
N ASN A 284 28.83 12.67 -8.34
CA ASN A 284 29.49 12.50 -7.04
C ASN A 284 30.74 13.39 -6.81
N GLY A 285 30.78 14.58 -7.41
CA GLY A 285 31.77 15.62 -7.12
C GLY A 285 33.22 15.31 -7.56
N PHE A 286 34.04 16.36 -7.69
CA PHE A 286 35.40 16.32 -8.25
C PHE A 286 36.48 15.69 -7.34
N LEU A 287 36.15 14.67 -6.55
CA LEU A 287 37.11 14.04 -5.65
C LEU A 287 37.69 12.75 -6.27
N GLY A 288 38.91 12.87 -6.81
CA GLY A 288 39.72 11.77 -7.34
C GLY A 288 40.40 12.10 -8.66
N LYS A 289 41.43 11.33 -9.04
CA LYS A 289 42.26 11.57 -10.26
C LYS A 289 41.45 11.60 -11.58
N GLN A 290 40.23 11.05 -11.60
CA GLN A 290 39.31 11.12 -12.74
C GLN A 290 38.48 12.42 -12.82
N GLY A 291 38.37 13.19 -11.72
CA GLY A 291 37.60 14.43 -11.68
C GLY A 291 38.26 15.58 -12.45
N TYR A 292 39.59 15.68 -12.39
CA TYR A 292 40.35 16.72 -13.11
C TYR A 292 40.23 16.59 -14.64
N GLN A 293 40.19 15.35 -15.17
CA GLN A 293 39.96 15.14 -16.61
C GLN A 293 38.53 15.51 -17.03
N LYS A 294 37.55 15.36 -16.14
CA LYS A 294 36.17 15.80 -16.39
C LYS A 294 36.02 17.32 -16.38
N LEU A 295 36.83 18.05 -15.58
CA LEU A 295 36.90 19.53 -15.64
C LEU A 295 37.45 20.02 -16.98
N ILE A 296 38.51 19.39 -17.48
CA ILE A 296 39.10 19.74 -18.78
C ILE A 296 38.10 19.47 -19.91
N ALA A 297 37.36 18.35 -19.85
CA ALA A 297 36.33 18.04 -20.84
C ALA A 297 35.15 19.02 -20.81
N LEU A 298 34.75 19.49 -19.62
CA LEU A 298 33.70 20.49 -19.46
C LEU A 298 34.14 21.86 -20.00
N ASP A 299 35.38 22.28 -19.73
CA ASP A 299 35.96 23.53 -20.21
C ASP A 299 36.07 23.56 -21.75
N GLN A 300 36.51 22.44 -22.35
CA GLN A 300 36.56 22.25 -23.81
C GLN A 300 35.18 22.26 -24.47
N TRP A 301 34.17 21.67 -23.81
CA TRP A 301 32.79 21.71 -24.29
C TRP A 301 32.19 23.13 -24.22
N PHE A 302 32.49 23.87 -23.15
CA PHE A 302 32.03 25.26 -22.97
C PHE A 302 32.67 26.22 -23.99
N THR A 303 33.95 26.04 -24.29
CA THR A 303 34.64 26.82 -25.34
C THR A 303 34.12 26.50 -26.74
N ALA A 304 33.76 25.26 -27.03
CA ALA A 304 33.15 24.87 -28.32
C ALA A 304 31.73 25.43 -28.53
N LEU A 305 30.98 25.63 -27.44
CA LEU A 305 29.65 26.23 -27.45
C LEU A 305 29.66 27.73 -27.76
N TRP A 306 30.77 28.41 -27.48
CA TRP A 306 30.93 29.85 -27.73
C TRP A 306 31.73 30.19 -29.00
N SER A 307 32.37 29.20 -29.61
CA SER A 307 33.06 29.35 -30.91
C SER A 307 32.19 29.03 -32.13
N SER A 308 30.93 28.62 -31.92
CA SER A 308 29.96 28.31 -32.99
C SER A 308 28.99 29.47 -33.30
N SER A 309 29.32 30.67 -32.82
CA SER A 309 28.58 31.92 -33.06
C SER A 309 29.42 33.02 -33.72
N GLU A 310 30.29 32.66 -34.67
CA GLU A 310 30.79 33.55 -35.74
C GLU A 310 30.55 32.93 -37.11
#